data_AF-A0A6G5A0Z0-F1
#
_entry.id   AF-A0A6G5A0Z0-F1
#
_cell.length_a   1.000
_cell.length_b   1.000
_cell.length_c   1.000
_cell.angle_alpha   90.00
_cell.angle_beta   90.00
_cell.angle_gamma   90.00
#
_symmetry.space_group_name_H-M   'P 1'
#
loop_
_entity.id
_entity.type
_entity.pdbx_description
1 polymer ?
#
loop_
_entity_poly.entity_id
_entity_poly.type
_entity_poly.pdbx_seq_one_letter_code
_entity_poly.pdbx_strand_id
1 'polypeptide(L)'
;MDYYRKLDKFLRRANCTTLFNYAGLREVLKWAALASEEFRNASFELTRAVMGVLEEKPRWEECVHTVNSAMPEIVGYLYVLRKFSEEAKQEVEDIVKRIAAEFNKTIRESEWMDNDTKAAAESKLSKMGVRIGYPSWLLNVTYLEELYKYIPRLYRNASFLEMHHAIQRNNWMRTLMNLRRPFGQGQLGCTPGRCKRSLQADYQRNDVPIGHTSRCLLSTWSPAVIYCTDSHF
;
A
#
# COMPACT_ATOMS: atom_id res chain seq x y z
N MET A 1 0.01 24.26 -9.63
CA MET A 1 -0.99 25.29 -9.26
C MET A 1 -1.99 25.61 -10.38
N ASP A 2 -1.65 25.48 -11.67
CA ASP A 2 -2.56 25.83 -12.78
C ASP A 2 -3.85 25.01 -12.85
N TYR A 3 -3.83 23.76 -12.38
CA TYR A 3 -5.03 22.94 -12.25
C TYR A 3 -6.12 23.66 -11.44
N TYR A 4 -5.79 24.13 -10.23
CA TYR A 4 -6.76 24.80 -9.35
C TYR A 4 -7.25 26.12 -9.93
N ARG A 5 -6.38 26.86 -10.64
CA ARG A 5 -6.76 28.10 -11.33
C ARG A 5 -7.76 27.85 -12.47
N LYS A 6 -7.55 26.79 -13.26
CA LYS A 6 -8.48 26.38 -14.32
C LYS A 6 -9.79 25.84 -13.72
N LEU A 7 -9.69 25.10 -12.62
CA LEU A 7 -10.85 24.57 -11.90
C LEU A 7 -11.75 25.67 -11.36
N ASP A 8 -11.20 26.71 -10.70
CA ASP A 8 -12.00 27.87 -10.23
C ASP A 8 -12.75 28.54 -11.40
N LYS A 9 -12.07 28.78 -12.52
CA LYS A 9 -12.69 29.35 -13.73
C LYS A 9 -13.81 28.47 -14.28
N PHE A 10 -13.63 27.14 -14.26
CA PHE A 10 -14.63 26.18 -14.71
C PHE A 10 -15.84 26.13 -13.78
N LEU A 11 -15.60 26.01 -12.46
CA LEU A 11 -16.67 25.90 -11.46
C LEU A 11 -17.59 27.12 -11.44
N ARG A 12 -17.07 28.32 -11.72
CA ARG A 12 -17.89 29.54 -11.84
C ARG A 12 -18.87 29.53 -13.01
N ARG A 13 -18.65 28.68 -14.02
CA ARG A 13 -19.45 28.62 -15.27
C ARG A 13 -20.24 27.32 -15.40
N ALA A 14 -19.85 26.27 -14.68
CA ALA A 14 -20.46 24.96 -14.76
C ALA A 14 -21.87 24.97 -14.15
N ASN A 15 -22.79 24.21 -14.76
CA ASN A 15 -24.14 24.04 -14.24
C ASN A 15 -24.10 23.19 -12.95
N CYS A 16 -24.73 23.68 -11.89
CA CYS A 16 -24.84 23.00 -10.60
C CYS A 16 -25.41 21.57 -10.73
N THR A 17 -26.41 21.36 -11.58
CA THR A 17 -27.01 20.03 -11.81
C THR A 17 -26.00 19.06 -12.42
N THR A 18 -25.18 19.53 -13.38
CA THR A 18 -24.12 18.71 -13.97
C THR A 18 -23.05 18.34 -12.94
N LEU A 19 -22.65 19.30 -12.10
CA LEU A 19 -21.69 19.05 -11.03
C LEU A 19 -22.24 18.06 -9.99
N PHE A 20 -23.50 18.20 -9.61
CA PHE A 20 -24.17 17.29 -8.68
C PHE A 20 -24.25 15.88 -9.25
N ASN A 21 -24.71 15.72 -10.50
CA ASN A 21 -24.80 14.42 -11.16
C ASN A 21 -23.42 13.78 -11.32
N TYR A 22 -22.40 14.55 -11.65
CA TYR A 22 -21.02 14.06 -11.73
C TYR A 22 -20.50 13.58 -10.37
N ALA A 23 -20.72 14.36 -9.30
CA ALA A 23 -20.33 13.96 -7.96
C ALA A 23 -21.07 12.70 -7.50
N GLY A 24 -22.38 12.61 -7.77
CA GLY A 24 -23.20 11.43 -7.51
C GLY A 24 -22.68 10.19 -8.25
N LEU A 25 -22.38 10.32 -9.56
CA LEU A 25 -21.81 9.23 -10.34
C LEU A 25 -20.45 8.77 -9.77
N ARG A 26 -19.60 9.69 -9.34
CA ARG A 26 -18.31 9.35 -8.71
C ARG A 26 -18.48 8.56 -7.42
N GLU A 27 -19.46 8.93 -6.60
CA GLU A 27 -19.75 8.18 -5.38
C GLU A 27 -20.35 6.81 -5.68
N VAL A 28 -21.30 6.71 -6.62
CA VAL A 28 -21.87 5.42 -7.04
C VAL A 28 -20.78 4.49 -7.55
N LEU A 29 -19.89 4.95 -8.44
CA LEU A 29 -18.80 4.14 -8.99
C LEU A 29 -17.83 3.63 -7.91
N LYS A 30 -17.62 4.39 -6.84
CA LYS A 30 -16.77 3.99 -5.72
C LYS A 30 -17.33 2.79 -4.96
N TRP A 31 -18.65 2.69 -4.84
CA TRP A 31 -19.33 1.63 -4.08
C TRP A 31 -19.89 0.50 -4.94
N ALA A 32 -20.05 0.71 -6.25
CA ALA A 32 -20.71 -0.23 -7.16
C ALA A 32 -20.13 -1.64 -7.08
N ALA A 33 -18.80 -1.77 -7.04
CA ALA A 33 -18.10 -3.07 -6.94
C ALA A 33 -18.37 -3.83 -5.61
N LEU A 34 -18.90 -3.15 -4.58
CA LEU A 34 -19.19 -3.72 -3.27
C LEU A 34 -20.70 -3.83 -2.97
N ALA A 35 -21.55 -3.35 -3.88
CA ALA A 35 -23.00 -3.31 -3.71
C ALA A 35 -23.67 -4.60 -4.22
N SER A 36 -24.90 -4.51 -4.74
CA SER A 36 -25.64 -5.65 -5.30
C SER A 36 -25.00 -6.18 -6.58
N GLU A 37 -25.44 -7.35 -7.04
CA GLU A 37 -24.88 -8.02 -8.21
C GLU A 37 -24.97 -7.17 -9.48
N GLU A 38 -26.08 -6.48 -9.66
CA GLU A 38 -26.31 -5.61 -10.82
C GLU A 38 -25.28 -4.48 -10.88
N PHE A 39 -24.96 -3.85 -9.74
CA PHE A 39 -23.94 -2.81 -9.66
C PHE A 39 -22.53 -3.37 -9.85
N ARG A 40 -22.25 -4.57 -9.32
CA ARG A 40 -20.95 -5.23 -9.50
C ARG A 40 -20.70 -5.56 -10.97
N ASN A 41 -21.67 -6.17 -11.63
CA ASN A 41 -21.58 -6.53 -13.05
C ASN A 41 -21.38 -5.26 -13.90
N ALA A 42 -22.15 -4.19 -13.63
CA ALA A 42 -21.97 -2.91 -14.32
C ALA A 42 -20.57 -2.29 -14.07
N SER A 43 -20.05 -2.38 -12.84
CA SER A 43 -18.71 -1.93 -12.50
C SER A 43 -17.62 -2.77 -13.19
N PHE A 44 -17.84 -4.07 -13.33
CA PHE A 44 -16.92 -4.96 -14.02
C PHE A 44 -16.92 -4.73 -15.53
N GLU A 45 -18.08 -4.53 -16.16
CA GLU A 45 -18.17 -4.18 -17.58
C GLU A 45 -17.42 -2.88 -17.89
N LEU A 46 -17.53 -1.86 -17.03
CA LEU A 46 -16.70 -0.65 -17.15
C LEU A 46 -15.21 -0.97 -17.01
N THR A 47 -14.84 -1.82 -16.04
CA THR A 47 -13.43 -2.21 -15.81
C THR A 47 -12.87 -2.99 -17.00
N ARG A 48 -13.65 -3.91 -17.57
CA ARG A 48 -13.34 -4.66 -18.79
C ARG A 48 -13.10 -3.71 -19.97
N ALA A 49 -13.99 -2.73 -20.16
CA ALA A 49 -13.84 -1.74 -21.24
C ALA A 49 -12.59 -0.85 -21.09
N VAL A 50 -12.25 -0.46 -19.85
CA VAL A 50 -11.13 0.46 -19.58
C VAL A 50 -9.78 -0.26 -19.51
N MET A 51 -9.74 -1.45 -18.91
CA MET A 51 -8.50 -2.16 -18.56
C MET A 51 -8.27 -3.41 -19.42
N GLY A 52 -9.24 -3.83 -20.24
CA GLY A 52 -9.14 -5.02 -21.10
C GLY A 52 -9.18 -6.36 -20.35
N VAL A 53 -9.73 -6.39 -19.14
CA VAL A 53 -9.79 -7.60 -18.31
C VAL A 53 -10.90 -8.53 -18.81
N LEU A 54 -10.55 -9.78 -19.10
CA LEU A 54 -11.47 -10.77 -19.69
C LEU A 54 -12.31 -11.50 -18.63
N GLU A 55 -11.74 -11.81 -17.47
CA GLU A 55 -12.39 -12.63 -16.43
C GLU A 55 -12.36 -11.93 -15.06
N GLU A 56 -13.44 -12.10 -14.30
CA GLU A 56 -13.50 -11.67 -12.90
C GLU A 56 -12.62 -12.58 -12.03
N LYS A 57 -12.03 -11.99 -11.00
CA LYS A 57 -11.30 -12.76 -10.01
C LYS A 57 -12.27 -13.59 -9.16
N PRO A 58 -11.84 -14.75 -8.64
CA PRO A 58 -12.65 -15.48 -7.67
C PRO A 58 -13.06 -14.59 -6.50
N ARG A 59 -14.34 -14.71 -6.08
CA ARG A 59 -14.94 -13.81 -5.08
C ARG A 59 -14.15 -13.73 -3.77
N TRP A 60 -13.58 -14.86 -3.33
CA TRP A 60 -12.77 -14.89 -2.10
C TRP A 60 -11.52 -14.02 -2.23
N GLU A 61 -10.90 -13.96 -3.42
CA GLU A 61 -9.69 -13.18 -3.67
C GLU A 61 -10.01 -11.68 -3.62
N GLU A 62 -11.14 -11.28 -4.20
CA GLU A 62 -11.65 -9.90 -4.11
C GLU A 62 -11.94 -9.48 -2.67
N CYS A 63 -12.55 -10.38 -1.89
CA CYS A 63 -12.83 -10.14 -0.47
C CYS A 63 -11.53 -9.92 0.32
N VAL A 64 -10.53 -10.79 0.12
CA VAL A 64 -9.22 -10.64 0.75
C VAL A 64 -8.55 -9.35 0.31
N HIS A 65 -8.59 -9.02 -0.98
CA HIS A 65 -8.03 -7.78 -1.51
C HIS A 65 -8.71 -6.53 -0.92
N THR A 66 -10.03 -6.56 -0.77
CA THR A 66 -10.81 -5.46 -0.22
C THR A 66 -10.48 -5.24 1.26
N VAL A 67 -10.42 -6.31 2.05
CA VAL A 67 -10.05 -6.23 3.47
C VAL A 67 -8.59 -5.79 3.62
N ASN A 68 -7.67 -6.31 2.81
CA ASN A 68 -6.27 -5.87 2.81
C ASN A 68 -6.14 -4.40 2.40
N SER A 69 -6.97 -3.90 1.50
CA SER A 69 -6.98 -2.47 1.14
C SER A 69 -7.59 -1.57 2.22
N ALA A 70 -8.58 -2.06 2.96
CA ALA A 70 -9.25 -1.29 4.00
C ALA A 70 -8.52 -1.35 5.35
N MET A 71 -7.96 -2.51 5.71
CA MET A 71 -7.32 -2.80 7.00
C MET A 71 -5.98 -3.53 6.85
N PRO A 72 -5.01 -2.96 6.14
CA PRO A 72 -3.78 -3.67 5.83
C PRO A 72 -2.90 -3.97 7.04
N GLU A 73 -2.98 -3.19 8.12
CA GLU A 73 -2.23 -3.45 9.35
C GLU A 73 -2.72 -4.74 10.03
N ILE A 74 -4.05 -4.99 10.03
CA ILE A 74 -4.61 -6.23 10.59
C ILE A 74 -4.27 -7.44 9.73
N VAL A 75 -4.39 -7.32 8.41
CA VAL A 75 -4.00 -8.41 7.50
C VAL A 75 -2.50 -8.71 7.61
N GLY A 76 -1.67 -7.66 7.72
CA GLY A 76 -0.24 -7.79 7.95
C GLY A 76 0.08 -8.51 9.26
N TYR A 77 -0.58 -8.15 10.36
CA TYR A 77 -0.43 -8.83 11.65
C TYR A 77 -0.73 -10.33 11.54
N LEU A 78 -1.86 -10.70 10.93
CA LEU A 78 -2.25 -12.10 10.73
C LEU A 78 -1.25 -12.86 9.83
N TYR A 79 -0.71 -12.20 8.81
CA TYR A 79 0.28 -12.79 7.94
C TYR A 79 1.59 -13.07 8.68
N VAL A 80 2.09 -12.09 9.44
CA VAL A 80 3.34 -12.22 10.21
C VAL A 80 3.25 -13.40 11.16
N LEU A 81 2.16 -13.50 11.92
CA LEU A 81 1.95 -14.57 12.89
C LEU A 81 1.95 -15.98 12.27
N ARG A 82 1.54 -16.12 11.01
CA ARG A 82 1.32 -17.44 10.38
C ARG A 82 2.41 -17.86 9.41
N LYS A 83 3.08 -16.90 8.76
CA LYS A 83 3.88 -17.17 7.56
C LYS A 83 5.23 -16.48 7.52
N PHE A 84 5.48 -15.47 8.35
CA PHE A 84 6.75 -14.74 8.30
C PHE A 84 7.78 -15.36 9.24
N SER A 85 8.97 -15.65 8.73
CA SER A 85 10.10 -16.18 9.49
C SER A 85 11.13 -15.07 9.75
N GLU A 86 11.71 -15.05 10.95
CA GLU A 86 12.72 -14.04 11.32
C GLU A 86 14.03 -14.28 10.56
N GLU A 87 14.30 -15.53 10.18
CA GLU A 87 15.48 -15.91 9.37
C GLU A 87 15.43 -15.24 7.99
N ALA A 88 14.26 -15.19 7.36
CA ALA A 88 14.09 -14.53 6.06
C ALA A 88 14.32 -13.01 6.17
N LYS A 89 14.00 -12.42 7.32
CA LYS A 89 14.27 -11.00 7.58
C LYS A 89 15.77 -10.71 7.66
N GLN A 90 16.51 -11.54 8.39
CA GLN A 90 17.97 -11.40 8.53
C GLN A 90 18.68 -11.55 7.19
N GLU A 91 18.27 -12.54 6.38
CA GLU A 91 18.84 -12.75 5.04
C GLU A 91 18.66 -11.51 4.15
N VAL A 92 17.45 -10.94 4.15
CA VAL A 92 17.14 -9.73 3.36
C VAL A 92 17.89 -8.51 3.90
N GLU A 93 18.04 -8.39 5.22
CA GLU A 93 18.86 -7.32 5.84
C GLU A 93 20.30 -7.36 5.34
N ASP A 94 20.90 -8.55 5.25
CA ASP A 94 22.25 -8.71 4.77
C ASP A 94 22.40 -8.43 3.27
N ILE A 95 21.41 -8.83 2.46
CA ILE A 95 21.37 -8.47 1.03
C ILE A 95 21.30 -6.94 0.86
N VAL A 96 20.44 -6.26 1.63
CA VAL A 96 20.30 -4.81 1.54
C VAL A 96 21.60 -4.10 1.96
N LYS A 97 22.29 -4.59 3.01
CA LYS A 97 23.60 -4.06 3.40
C LYS A 97 24.63 -4.20 2.28
N ARG A 98 24.69 -5.35 1.62
CA ARG A 98 25.62 -5.59 0.49
C ARG A 98 25.32 -4.67 -0.70
N ILE A 99 24.03 -4.52 -1.05
CA ILE A 99 23.60 -3.60 -2.12
C ILE A 99 23.98 -2.16 -1.79
N ALA A 100 23.75 -1.71 -0.55
CA ALA A 100 24.12 -0.36 -0.12
C ALA A 100 25.64 -0.13 -0.21
N ALA A 101 26.45 -1.12 0.18
CA ALA A 101 27.90 -1.04 0.06
C ALA A 101 28.37 -0.90 -1.40
N GLU A 102 27.82 -1.71 -2.31
CA GLU A 102 28.18 -1.65 -3.73
C GLU A 102 27.70 -0.35 -4.40
N PHE A 103 26.53 0.15 -4.00
CA PHE A 103 26.04 1.44 -4.45
C PHE A 103 26.94 2.58 -3.98
N ASN A 104 27.45 2.52 -2.75
CA ASN A 104 28.42 3.50 -2.24
C ASN A 104 29.72 3.50 -3.06
N LYS A 105 30.23 2.32 -3.42
CA LYS A 105 31.40 2.18 -4.30
C LYS A 105 31.13 2.81 -5.67
N THR A 106 29.97 2.53 -6.25
CA THR A 106 29.56 3.11 -7.54
C THR A 106 29.48 4.64 -7.50
N ILE A 107 29.01 5.23 -6.39
CA ILE A 107 28.99 6.69 -6.21
C ILE A 107 30.41 7.27 -6.23
N ARG A 108 31.37 6.61 -5.58
CA ARG A 108 32.77 7.06 -5.52
C ARG A 108 33.44 7.02 -6.89
N GLU A 109 33.23 5.94 -7.62
CA GLU A 109 33.82 5.68 -8.95
C GLU A 109 33.15 6.47 -10.08
N SER A 110 31.99 7.08 -9.83
CA SER A 110 31.25 7.83 -10.84
C SER A 110 32.04 9.04 -11.38
N GLU A 111 32.26 9.10 -12.70
CA GLU A 111 32.99 10.21 -13.34
C GLU A 111 32.10 11.41 -13.69
N TRP A 112 30.78 11.23 -13.74
CA TRP A 112 29.84 12.28 -14.13
C TRP A 112 29.40 13.19 -12.97
N MET A 113 29.71 12.82 -11.72
CA MET A 113 29.39 13.61 -10.52
C MET A 113 30.63 14.34 -10.01
N ASP A 114 30.46 15.61 -9.64
CA ASP A 114 31.47 16.35 -8.89
C ASP A 114 31.60 15.84 -7.43
N ASN A 115 32.65 16.27 -6.75
CA ASN A 115 32.95 15.82 -5.38
C ASN A 115 31.88 16.22 -4.37
N ASP A 116 31.26 17.39 -4.54
CA ASP A 116 30.23 17.89 -3.62
C ASP A 116 28.94 17.06 -3.74
N THR A 117 28.55 16.71 -4.97
CA THR A 117 27.41 15.84 -5.27
C THR A 117 27.66 14.42 -4.78
N LYS A 118 28.88 13.90 -4.92
CA LYS A 118 29.27 12.59 -4.35
C LYS A 118 29.12 12.59 -2.84
N ALA A 119 29.68 13.59 -2.14
CA ALA A 119 29.56 13.69 -0.69
C ALA A 119 28.09 13.79 -0.22
N ALA A 120 27.26 14.54 -0.95
CA ALA A 120 25.83 14.64 -0.67
C ALA A 120 25.10 13.30 -0.91
N ALA A 121 25.44 12.56 -1.96
CA ALA A 121 24.89 11.25 -2.25
C ALA A 121 25.28 10.19 -1.21
N GLU A 122 26.53 10.17 -0.77
CA GLU A 122 27.00 9.32 0.34
C GLU A 122 26.31 9.68 1.67
N SER A 123 26.15 10.97 1.95
CA SER A 123 25.41 11.44 3.13
C SER A 123 23.95 11.00 3.10
N LYS A 124 23.31 11.04 1.92
CA LYS A 124 21.94 10.53 1.74
C LYS A 124 21.88 9.02 1.95
N LEU A 125 22.80 8.27 1.34
CA LEU A 125 22.85 6.81 1.47
C LEU A 125 23.03 6.36 2.92
N SER A 126 23.90 7.02 3.69
CA SER A 126 24.11 6.70 5.11
C SER A 126 22.92 7.03 6.01
N LYS A 127 22.09 8.00 5.61
CA LYS A 127 20.86 8.38 6.32
C LYS A 127 19.63 7.58 5.87
N MET A 128 19.74 6.77 4.82
CA MET A 128 18.61 5.98 4.33
C MET A 128 18.23 4.89 5.34
N GLY A 129 17.06 5.06 5.97
CA GLY A 129 16.49 4.04 6.84
C GLY A 129 15.96 2.86 6.05
N VAL A 130 16.45 1.67 6.35
CA VAL A 130 15.96 0.40 5.77
C VAL A 130 14.89 -0.18 6.67
N ARG A 131 13.72 -0.52 6.10
CA ARG A 131 12.65 -1.23 6.81
C ARG A 131 12.29 -2.49 6.05
N ILE A 132 12.48 -3.64 6.69
CA ILE A 132 12.30 -4.96 6.06
C ILE A 132 11.19 -5.72 6.77
N GLY A 133 10.27 -6.26 5.98
CA GLY A 133 9.14 -7.04 6.44
C GLY A 133 8.08 -6.13 7.07
N TYR A 134 8.10 -6.02 8.39
CA TYR A 134 7.08 -5.33 9.16
C TYR A 134 7.67 -4.47 10.28
N PRO A 135 6.96 -3.43 10.73
CA PRO A 135 7.43 -2.57 11.80
C PRO A 135 7.13 -3.21 13.16
N SER A 136 7.98 -3.00 14.16
CA SER A 136 7.85 -3.61 15.48
C SER A 136 6.49 -3.35 16.16
N TRP A 137 5.90 -2.16 15.93
CA TRP A 137 4.59 -1.82 16.47
C TRP A 137 3.43 -2.65 15.89
N LEU A 138 3.61 -3.33 14.76
CA LEU A 138 2.55 -4.14 14.14
C LEU A 138 2.11 -5.30 15.03
N LEU A 139 3.02 -5.83 15.86
CA LEU A 139 2.71 -6.93 16.78
C LEU A 139 2.09 -6.44 18.10
N ASN A 140 2.00 -5.12 18.31
CA ASN A 140 1.37 -4.55 19.49
C ASN A 140 -0.15 -4.43 19.27
N VAL A 141 -0.91 -5.34 19.88
CA VAL A 141 -2.39 -5.38 19.76
C VAL A 141 -3.03 -4.08 20.25
N THR A 142 -2.56 -3.49 21.35
CA THR A 142 -3.08 -2.21 21.86
C THR A 142 -2.91 -1.09 20.85
N TYR A 143 -1.79 -1.08 20.12
CA TYR A 143 -1.58 -0.12 19.04
C TYR A 143 -2.58 -0.35 17.88
N LEU A 144 -2.85 -1.60 17.50
CA LEU A 144 -3.82 -1.93 16.47
C LEU A 144 -5.25 -1.55 16.89
N GLU A 145 -5.64 -1.80 18.14
CA GLU A 145 -6.94 -1.39 18.65
C GLU A 145 -7.12 0.14 18.59
N GLU A 146 -6.08 0.89 18.97
CA GLU A 146 -6.08 2.36 18.89
C GLU A 146 -6.19 2.86 17.43
N LEU A 147 -5.61 2.15 16.46
CA LEU A 147 -5.73 2.50 15.04
C LEU A 147 -7.17 2.39 14.51
N TYR A 148 -7.96 1.48 15.08
CA TYR A 148 -9.32 1.14 14.61
C TYR A 148 -10.43 1.53 15.61
N LYS A 149 -10.11 2.36 16.61
CA LYS A 149 -11.01 2.74 17.70
C LYS A 149 -12.30 3.46 17.30
N TYR A 150 -12.37 4.05 16.09
CA TYR A 150 -13.57 4.72 15.62
C TYR A 150 -14.54 3.78 14.89
N ILE A 151 -14.20 2.50 14.75
CA ILE A 151 -15.11 1.50 14.21
C ILE A 151 -16.18 1.21 15.28
N PRO A 152 -17.48 1.42 15.00
CA PRO A 152 -18.55 1.07 15.92
C PRO A 152 -18.62 -0.45 16.10
N ARG A 153 -19.31 -0.90 17.15
CA ARG A 153 -19.56 -2.34 17.33
C ARG A 153 -20.35 -2.89 16.15
N LEU A 154 -19.72 -3.74 15.35
CA LEU A 154 -20.34 -4.42 14.22
C LEU A 154 -20.99 -5.72 14.69
N TYR A 155 -22.18 -6.02 14.17
CA TYR A 155 -22.92 -7.25 14.45
C TYR A 155 -22.91 -8.14 13.19
N ARG A 156 -23.11 -9.46 13.35
CA ARG A 156 -23.06 -10.42 12.24
C ARG A 156 -24.11 -10.17 11.14
N ASN A 157 -25.19 -9.47 11.47
CA ASN A 157 -26.25 -9.10 10.53
C ASN A 157 -25.98 -7.76 9.81
N ALA A 158 -24.89 -7.06 10.12
CA ALA A 158 -24.51 -5.86 9.38
C ALA A 158 -24.14 -6.23 7.95
N SER A 159 -24.58 -5.41 6.99
CA SER A 159 -24.20 -5.59 5.60
C SER A 159 -22.71 -5.33 5.41
N PHE A 160 -22.12 -5.99 4.40
CA PHE A 160 -20.72 -5.76 4.05
C PHE A 160 -20.43 -4.28 3.73
N LEU A 161 -21.39 -3.59 3.10
CA LEU A 161 -21.28 -2.17 2.76
C LEU A 161 -21.17 -1.29 4.02
N GLU A 162 -21.99 -1.56 5.04
CA GLU A 162 -21.94 -0.84 6.33
C GLU A 162 -20.60 -1.06 7.03
N MET A 163 -20.12 -2.31 7.06
CA MET A 163 -18.81 -2.64 7.66
C MET A 163 -17.67 -1.93 6.92
N HIS A 164 -17.67 -1.98 5.59
CA HIS A 164 -16.66 -1.30 4.78
C HIS A 164 -16.69 0.22 4.99
N HIS A 165 -17.90 0.81 5.02
CA HIS A 165 -18.07 2.23 5.26
C HIS A 165 -17.57 2.66 6.64
N ALA A 166 -17.83 1.87 7.68
CA ALA A 166 -17.29 2.11 9.02
C ALA A 166 -15.76 2.13 9.04
N ILE A 167 -15.11 1.17 8.36
CA ILE A 167 -13.65 1.10 8.25
C ILE A 167 -13.10 2.32 7.50
N GLN A 168 -13.71 2.70 6.38
CA GLN A 168 -13.26 3.85 5.59
C GLN A 168 -13.40 5.16 6.37
N ARG A 169 -14.49 5.31 7.14
CA ARG A 169 -14.68 6.45 8.04
C ARG A 169 -13.59 6.52 9.12
N ASN A 170 -13.21 5.39 9.71
CA ASN A 170 -12.10 5.32 10.66
C ASN A 170 -10.78 5.77 10.00
N ASN A 171 -10.48 5.25 8.81
CA ASN A 171 -9.26 5.61 8.06
C ASN A 171 -9.21 7.11 7.70
N TRP A 172 -10.35 7.67 7.29
CA TRP A 172 -10.49 9.09 7.03
C TRP A 172 -10.25 9.92 8.29
N MET A 173 -10.90 9.55 9.40
CA MET A 173 -10.74 10.22 10.69
C MET A 173 -9.28 10.21 11.17
N ARG A 174 -8.61 9.04 11.07
CA ARG A 174 -7.18 8.89 11.40
C ARG A 174 -6.31 9.84 10.58
N THR A 175 -6.59 9.95 9.28
CA THR A 175 -5.85 10.84 8.38
C THR A 175 -6.03 12.31 8.79
N LEU A 176 -7.27 12.73 9.06
CA LEU A 176 -7.56 14.10 9.51
C LEU A 176 -6.87 14.44 10.84
N MET A 177 -6.86 13.51 11.79
CA MET A 177 -6.23 13.72 13.10
C MET A 177 -4.70 13.80 13.02
N ASN A 178 -4.10 13.22 11.98
CA ASN A 178 -2.66 13.27 11.75
C ASN A 178 -2.20 14.55 11.04
N LEU A 179 -3.09 15.35 10.45
CA LEU A 179 -2.72 16.58 9.70
C LEU A 179 -1.90 17.58 10.52
N ARG A 180 -2.10 17.62 11.85
CA ARG A 180 -1.41 18.55 12.76
C ARG A 180 -0.31 17.88 13.58
N ARG A 181 -0.10 16.58 13.42
CA ARG A 181 0.95 15.84 14.14
C ARG A 181 2.23 15.83 13.29
N PRO A 182 3.41 15.92 13.92
CA PRO A 182 4.64 15.69 13.19
C PRO A 182 4.62 14.27 12.61
N PHE A 183 5.13 14.11 11.40
CA PHE A 183 5.17 12.80 10.77
C PHE A 183 6.07 11.86 11.59
N GLY A 184 5.46 10.81 12.15
CA GLY A 184 6.17 9.89 13.03
C GLY A 184 7.21 9.06 12.28
N GLN A 185 8.42 8.95 12.84
CA GLN A 185 9.50 8.08 12.35
C GLN A 185 9.16 6.57 12.43
N GLY A 186 7.99 6.19 12.97
CA GLY A 186 7.49 4.82 12.99
C GLY A 186 6.42 4.50 11.94
N GLN A 187 5.77 5.50 11.32
CA GLN A 187 4.71 5.22 10.34
C GLN A 187 5.33 4.69 9.05
N LEU A 188 4.89 3.52 8.60
CA LEU A 188 5.29 2.97 7.30
C LEU A 188 4.73 3.82 6.18
N GLY A 189 5.51 4.00 5.12
CA GLY A 189 5.06 4.67 3.91
C GLY A 189 4.00 3.90 3.16
N CYS A 190 4.03 2.58 3.35
CA CYS A 190 3.14 1.62 2.73
C CYS A 190 2.99 0.42 3.67
N THR A 191 1.77 -0.09 3.77
CA THR A 191 1.41 -1.12 4.76
C THR A 191 1.87 -2.52 4.32
N PRO A 192 2.15 -3.46 5.25
CA PRO A 192 2.82 -4.72 4.94
C PRO A 192 2.12 -5.60 3.88
N GLY A 193 0.79 -5.54 3.79
CA GLY A 193 0.00 -6.24 2.77
C GLY A 193 -0.22 -5.48 1.45
N ARG A 194 0.11 -4.18 1.37
CA ARG A 194 -0.03 -3.37 0.13
C ARG A 194 1.28 -2.99 -0.54
N CYS A 195 2.39 -3.04 0.17
CA CYS A 195 3.67 -2.68 -0.42
C CYS A 195 3.99 -3.63 -1.59
N LYS A 196 4.18 -3.05 -2.77
CA LYS A 196 5.30 -3.40 -3.63
C LYS A 196 6.50 -2.58 -3.11
N ARG A 197 7.75 -3.01 -3.31
CA ARG A 197 8.96 -2.28 -2.83
C ARG A 197 8.81 -0.78 -3.08
N SER A 198 8.96 0.05 -2.05
CA SER A 198 8.69 1.50 -2.16
C SER A 198 9.84 2.35 -1.62
N LEU A 199 10.14 3.44 -2.33
CA LEU A 199 11.11 4.45 -1.94
C LEU A 199 10.38 5.74 -1.63
N GLN A 200 10.51 6.24 -0.39
CA GLN A 200 9.94 7.53 0.01
C GLN A 200 11.05 8.59 0.02
N ALA A 201 11.08 9.41 -1.03
CA ALA A 201 12.10 10.43 -1.23
C ALA A 201 12.13 11.48 -0.09
N ASP A 202 10.96 11.92 0.37
CA ASP A 202 10.80 12.93 1.43
C ASP A 202 11.36 12.50 2.79
N TYR A 203 11.51 11.18 3.00
CA TYR A 203 11.96 10.61 4.26
C TYR A 203 13.23 9.75 4.13
N GLN A 204 13.82 9.69 2.93
CA GLN A 204 14.97 8.83 2.62
C GLN A 204 14.73 7.38 3.09
N ARG A 205 13.53 6.83 2.85
CA ARG A 205 13.18 5.45 3.29
C ARG A 205 13.10 4.49 2.12
N ASN A 206 13.52 3.26 2.37
CA ASN A 206 13.32 2.13 1.48
C ASN A 206 12.56 1.04 2.24
N ASP A 207 11.29 0.85 1.88
CA ASP A 207 10.38 -0.12 2.51
C ASP A 207 10.31 -1.38 1.64
N VAL A 208 10.74 -2.52 2.20
CA VAL A 208 10.66 -3.85 1.56
C VAL A 208 9.57 -4.68 2.26
N PRO A 209 8.45 -5.00 1.59
CA PRO A 209 7.34 -5.75 2.18
C PRO A 209 7.63 -7.21 2.45
N ILE A 210 6.86 -7.76 3.39
CA ILE A 210 6.76 -9.18 3.68
C ILE A 210 6.48 -10.06 2.42
N GLY A 211 5.58 -9.64 1.53
CA GLY A 211 5.19 -10.45 0.36
C GLY A 211 6.32 -10.64 -0.68
N HIS A 212 7.41 -9.88 -0.58
CA HIS A 212 8.59 -10.01 -1.42
C HIS A 212 9.79 -10.64 -0.71
N THR A 213 9.65 -11.01 0.57
CA THR A 213 10.67 -11.78 1.32
C THR A 213 10.40 -13.29 1.31
N SER A 214 9.39 -13.74 0.56
CA SER A 214 9.07 -15.16 0.37
C SER A 214 10.10 -15.83 -0.56
N ARG A 215 10.33 -17.13 -0.30
CA ARG A 215 11.39 -17.99 -0.86
C ARG A 215 11.56 -17.97 -2.39
N CYS A 216 10.56 -17.56 -3.16
CA CYS A 216 10.60 -17.54 -4.62
C CYS A 216 11.51 -16.44 -5.24
N LEU A 217 11.82 -15.36 -4.52
CA LEU A 217 12.76 -14.34 -5.00
C LEU A 217 14.23 -14.66 -4.66
N LEU A 218 14.47 -15.54 -3.68
CA LEU A 218 15.80 -15.85 -3.16
C LEU A 218 16.43 -17.11 -3.78
N SER A 219 15.67 -17.93 -4.53
CA SER A 219 16.23 -19.09 -5.26
C SER A 219 16.68 -18.70 -6.68
N THR A 220 17.76 -17.95 -6.81
CA THR A 220 18.40 -17.67 -8.13
C THR A 220 19.83 -18.22 -8.22
N TRP A 221 20.07 -19.40 -7.65
CA TRP A 221 21.31 -20.16 -7.88
C TRP A 221 21.02 -21.66 -8.12
N SER A 222 20.31 -21.98 -9.21
CA SER A 222 20.52 -23.21 -9.99
C SER A 222 19.74 -23.16 -11.31
N PRO A 223 20.32 -23.58 -12.45
CA PRO A 223 19.68 -23.47 -13.76
C PRO A 223 18.77 -24.68 -14.01
N ALA A 224 17.53 -24.62 -13.52
CA ALA A 224 16.45 -25.47 -14.02
C ALA A 224 15.10 -24.90 -13.58
N VAL A 225 14.26 -24.58 -14.57
CA VAL A 225 12.79 -24.62 -14.54
C VAL A 225 12.15 -24.48 -13.15
N ILE A 226 11.59 -23.30 -12.83
CA ILE A 226 10.73 -23.15 -11.65
C ILE A 226 9.29 -22.90 -12.13
N TYR A 227 8.52 -23.98 -12.14
CA TYR A 227 7.07 -23.93 -11.99
C TYR A 227 6.77 -23.36 -10.59
N CYS A 228 6.08 -22.23 -10.51
CA CYS A 228 5.37 -21.86 -9.28
C CYS A 228 4.13 -22.76 -9.19
N THR A 229 4.23 -23.91 -8.52
CA THR A 229 3.04 -24.71 -8.22
C THR A 229 2.23 -24.03 -7.14
N ASP A 230 0.94 -23.90 -7.43
CA ASP A 230 -0.12 -23.43 -6.52
C ASP A 230 0.03 -24.05 -5.14
N SER A 231 0.14 -23.21 -4.11
CA SER A 231 -0.08 -23.63 -2.73
C SER A 231 -1.45 -23.11 -2.32
N HIS A 232 -2.39 -24.06 -2.32
CA HIS A 232 -3.77 -23.97 -1.85
C HIS A 232 -3.96 -23.08 -0.61
N PHE A 233 -5.06 -22.31 -0.65
CA PHE A 233 -5.75 -21.77 0.52
C PHE A 233 -6.22 -22.87 1.47
#